data_AF-A0A834LD27-F1
#
_entry.id   AF-A0A834LD27-F1
#
_cell.length_a   1.000
_cell.length_b   1.000
_cell.length_c   1.000
_cell.angle_alpha   90.00
_cell.angle_beta   90.00
_cell.angle_gamma   90.00
#
_symmetry.space_group_name_H-M   'P 1'
#
loop_
_entity.id
_entity.type
_entity.pdbx_description
1 polymer ?
#
loop_
_entity_poly.entity_id
_entity_poly.type
_entity_poly.pdbx_seq_one_letter_code
_entity_poly.pdbx_strand_id
1 'polypeptide(L)'
;MTKPATYSSRISTDAPLFESPEASFDEYLDDKTRVVKAIFPDKRRSQRLNEEEWRIQMSPLQFMFLTAWPVIYMRLRYRSRGIGYPPGIPRDVTKVVELDITRWELHGLDNILKLSEFSLCVKGSLYPERRGARSQLKFQLQMNISSVLPPVLSLVPEDVRFAVVESVLKALVEDMKNKVNGSLLADYGEFKKEKLKAKV
;
A
#
# COMPACT_ATOMS: atom_id res chain seq x y z
N MET A 1 5.13 -1.37 -34.00
CA MET A 1 5.23 -0.80 -32.63
C MET A 1 4.11 -1.38 -31.79
N THR A 2 4.44 -2.22 -30.81
CA THR A 2 3.45 -2.80 -29.89
C THR A 2 3.03 -1.72 -28.89
N LYS A 3 1.74 -1.40 -28.79
CA LYS A 3 1.26 -0.41 -27.81
C LYS A 3 1.35 -1.01 -26.40
N PRO A 4 1.83 -0.26 -25.39
CA PRO A 4 1.77 -0.70 -24.01
C PRO A 4 0.30 -0.83 -23.58
N ALA A 5 -0.04 -1.95 -22.97
CA ALA A 5 -1.32 -2.13 -22.32
C ALA A 5 -1.22 -1.56 -20.90
N THR A 6 -2.16 -0.70 -20.52
CA THR A 6 -2.25 -0.13 -19.17
C THR A 6 -3.44 -0.72 -18.45
N TYR A 7 -3.17 -1.25 -17.26
CA TYR A 7 -4.12 -1.87 -16.35
C TYR A 7 -4.21 -1.01 -15.10
N SER A 8 -5.43 -0.75 -14.64
CA SER A 8 -5.68 0.03 -13.44
C SER A 8 -6.56 -0.76 -12.49
N SER A 9 -6.19 -0.76 -11.21
CA SER A 9 -6.99 -1.31 -10.13
C SER A 9 -7.12 -0.28 -9.02
N ARG A 10 -8.32 -0.18 -8.45
CA ARG A 10 -8.60 0.70 -7.31
C ARG A 10 -9.19 -0.11 -6.17
N ILE A 11 -8.76 0.20 -4.97
CA ILE A 11 -9.28 -0.37 -3.73
C ILE A 11 -9.64 0.77 -2.81
N SER A 12 -10.80 0.64 -2.21
CA SER A 12 -11.16 1.36 -1.01
C SER A 12 -11.55 0.31 0.03
N THR A 13 -11.06 0.48 1.24
CA THR A 13 -11.47 -0.34 2.37
C THR A 13 -11.67 0.54 3.58
N ASP A 14 -12.66 0.16 4.36
CA ASP A 14 -13.06 0.85 5.56
C ASP A 14 -12.96 -0.15 6.70
N ALA A 15 -12.41 0.28 7.83
CA ALA A 15 -12.35 -0.54 9.03
C ALA A 15 -12.85 0.27 10.24
N PRO A 16 -13.59 -0.34 11.18
CA PRO A 16 -13.99 0.32 12.41
C PRO A 16 -12.75 0.83 13.18
N LEU A 17 -12.77 2.11 13.57
CA LEU A 17 -11.70 2.71 14.34
C LEU A 17 -12.25 3.08 15.73
N PHE A 18 -11.71 2.44 16.76
CA PHE A 18 -12.10 2.70 18.15
C PHE A 18 -11.01 3.50 18.85
N GLU A 19 -11.19 4.82 18.89
CA GLU A 19 -10.25 5.73 19.54
C GLU A 19 -10.52 5.82 21.05
N SER A 20 -9.47 6.10 21.81
CA SER A 20 -9.59 6.46 23.22
C SER A 20 -9.21 7.94 23.43
N PRO A 21 -9.85 8.66 24.35
CA PRO A 21 -9.48 10.05 24.68
C PRO A 21 -8.00 10.23 25.01
N GLU A 22 -7.37 9.20 25.58
CA GLU A 22 -5.98 9.24 26.05
C GLU A 22 -4.94 8.98 24.96
N ALA A 23 -5.36 8.49 23.79
CA ALA A 23 -4.49 8.07 22.71
C ALA A 23 -5.25 8.15 21.38
N SER A 24 -5.26 9.33 20.77
CA SER A 24 -5.92 9.55 19.49
C SER A 24 -5.20 8.79 18.36
N PHE A 25 -5.92 8.46 17.29
CA PHE A 25 -5.28 7.89 16.11
C PHE A 25 -4.34 8.89 15.43
N ASP A 26 -4.62 10.19 15.55
CA ASP A 26 -3.75 11.25 15.02
C ASP A 26 -2.38 11.25 15.69
N GLU A 27 -2.33 11.05 17.01
CA GLU A 27 -1.08 10.93 17.77
C GLU A 27 -0.32 9.65 17.39
N TYR A 28 -1.05 8.55 17.17
CA TYR A 28 -0.46 7.31 16.65
C TYR A 28 0.21 7.51 15.29
N LEU A 29 -0.43 8.27 14.40
CA LEU A 29 0.13 8.59 13.07
C LEU A 29 1.39 9.46 13.12
N ASP A 30 1.66 10.17 14.22
CA ASP A 30 2.91 10.95 14.36
C ASP A 30 4.14 10.06 14.52
N ASP A 31 3.98 8.84 15.06
CA ASP A 31 5.05 7.85 15.09
C ASP A 31 5.17 7.15 13.73
N LYS A 32 5.75 7.86 12.76
CA LYS A 32 5.95 7.39 11.38
C LYS A 32 6.63 6.02 11.32
N THR A 33 7.58 5.77 12.22
CA THR A 33 8.35 4.53 12.23
C THR A 33 7.49 3.37 12.71
N ARG A 34 6.65 3.58 13.73
CA ARG A 34 5.69 2.60 14.20
C ARG A 34 4.64 2.28 13.14
N VAL A 35 4.05 3.29 12.50
CA VAL A 35 3.07 3.11 11.41
C VAL A 35 3.64 2.23 10.29
N VAL A 36 4.86 2.51 9.82
CA VAL A 36 5.49 1.70 8.76
C VAL A 36 5.73 0.27 9.22
N LYS A 37 6.24 0.07 10.44
CA LYS A 37 6.46 -1.27 11.00
C LYS A 37 5.14 -2.02 11.18
N ALA A 38 4.05 -1.33 11.48
CA ALA A 38 2.76 -1.95 11.62
C ALA A 38 2.20 -2.38 10.26
N ILE A 39 2.33 -1.57 9.20
CA ILE A 39 1.91 -1.95 7.84
C ILE A 39 2.82 -3.05 7.28
N PHE A 40 4.12 -3.01 7.57
CA PHE A 40 5.13 -3.95 7.08
C PHE A 40 5.89 -4.59 8.25
N PRO A 41 5.27 -5.56 8.95
CA PRO A 41 5.80 -6.11 10.21
C PRO A 41 7.08 -6.93 10.07
N ASP A 42 7.39 -7.44 8.89
CA ASP A 42 8.61 -8.21 8.67
C ASP A 42 9.84 -7.28 8.60
N LYS A 43 10.50 -7.12 9.76
CA LYS A 43 11.70 -6.30 9.93
C LYS A 43 12.86 -6.73 9.02
N ARG A 44 12.92 -8.00 8.58
CA ARG A 44 13.96 -8.47 7.64
C ARG A 44 13.71 -7.97 6.22
N ARG A 45 12.46 -7.57 5.94
CA ARG A 45 11.99 -7.14 4.63
C ARG A 45 11.78 -5.64 4.52
N SER A 46 11.76 -4.89 5.62
CA SER A 46 11.63 -3.43 5.62
C SER A 46 12.92 -2.73 6.06
N GLN A 47 13.47 -1.85 5.21
CA GLN A 47 14.62 -1.01 5.52
C GLN A 47 14.25 0.45 5.34
N ARG A 48 14.50 1.29 6.35
CA ARG A 48 14.34 2.75 6.23
C ARG A 48 15.49 3.31 5.42
N LEU A 49 15.20 4.05 4.36
CA LEU A 49 16.20 4.70 3.52
C LEU A 49 16.44 6.15 3.95
N ASN A 50 15.36 6.87 4.28
CA ASN A 50 15.41 8.23 4.80
C ASN A 50 14.19 8.52 5.69
N GLU A 51 13.90 9.81 5.96
CA GLU A 51 12.82 10.19 6.85
C GLU A 51 11.42 9.81 6.34
N GLU A 52 11.23 9.78 5.02
CA GLU A 52 9.95 9.58 4.34
C GLU A 52 9.93 8.35 3.43
N GLU A 53 11.03 7.63 3.23
CA GLU A 53 11.14 6.53 2.27
C GLU A 53 11.69 5.24 2.88
N TRP A 54 11.08 4.12 2.49
CA TRP A 54 11.41 2.77 2.94
C TRP A 54 11.50 1.80 1.76
N ARG A 55 12.53 0.94 1.78
CA ARG A 55 12.63 -0.23 0.91
C ARG A 55 11.93 -1.40 1.57
N ILE A 56 10.96 -2.00 0.89
CA ILE A 56 10.13 -3.08 1.40
C ILE A 56 10.15 -4.24 0.42
N GLN A 57 10.62 -5.40 0.87
CA GLN A 57 10.48 -6.66 0.15
C GLN A 57 9.09 -7.24 0.43
N MET A 58 8.31 -7.38 -0.63
CA MET A 58 6.94 -7.87 -0.58
C MET A 58 6.89 -9.39 -0.53
N SER A 59 5.69 -9.94 -0.28
CA SER A 59 5.45 -11.37 -0.35
C SER A 59 5.73 -11.87 -1.78
N PRO A 60 6.36 -13.05 -1.97
CA PRO A 60 6.57 -13.60 -3.30
C PRO A 60 5.25 -13.77 -4.04
N LEU A 61 5.23 -13.41 -5.32
CA LEU A 61 4.09 -13.59 -6.20
C LEU A 61 4.31 -14.86 -7.02
N GLN A 62 3.36 -15.79 -6.94
CA GLN A 62 3.33 -16.96 -7.81
C GLN A 62 2.24 -16.76 -8.87
N PHE A 63 2.61 -16.96 -10.13
CA PHE A 63 1.67 -16.95 -11.24
C PHE A 63 2.10 -17.99 -12.28
N MET A 64 1.19 -18.92 -12.60
CA MET A 64 1.51 -20.11 -13.39
C MET A 64 2.74 -20.85 -12.80
N PHE A 65 3.80 -21.03 -13.58
CA PHE A 65 5.07 -21.66 -13.17
C PHE A 65 6.16 -20.63 -12.79
N LEU A 66 5.81 -19.35 -12.74
CA LEU A 66 6.74 -18.25 -12.47
C LEU A 66 6.59 -17.78 -11.01
N THR A 67 7.72 -17.50 -10.38
CA THR A 67 7.77 -16.87 -9.05
C THR A 67 8.56 -15.58 -9.15
N ALA A 68 8.00 -14.51 -8.57
CA ALA A 68 8.62 -13.21 -8.54
C ALA A 68 8.75 -12.70 -7.10
N TRP A 69 9.83 -11.97 -6.83
CA TRP A 69 10.10 -11.37 -5.53
C TRP A 69 10.10 -9.85 -5.66
N PRO A 70 8.93 -9.20 -5.52
CA PRO A 70 8.81 -7.76 -5.63
C PRO A 70 9.50 -7.05 -4.46
N VAL A 71 10.21 -5.97 -4.78
CA VAL A 71 10.74 -4.99 -3.83
C VAL A 71 10.18 -3.63 -4.23
N ILE A 72 9.60 -2.91 -3.26
CA ILE A 72 9.02 -1.58 -3.48
C ILE A 72 9.75 -0.54 -2.63
N TYR A 73 9.82 0.68 -3.14
CA TYR A 73 10.31 1.85 -2.44
C TYR A 73 9.09 2.71 -2.13
N MET A 74 8.64 2.64 -0.89
CA MET A 74 7.43 3.31 -0.42
C MET A 74 7.82 4.64 0.22
N ARG A 75 7.19 5.72 -0.23
CA ARG A 75 7.25 7.03 0.37
C ARG A 75 5.96 7.33 1.13
N LEU A 76 6.09 7.73 2.40
CA LEU A 76 4.97 8.18 3.22
C LEU A 76 5.06 9.67 3.50
N ARG A 77 4.01 10.41 3.14
CA ARG A 77 3.89 11.83 3.45
C ARG A 77 2.73 12.07 4.40
N TYR A 78 3.00 12.81 5.46
CA TYR A 78 2.02 13.11 6.49
C TYR A 78 1.52 14.52 6.26
N ARG A 79 0.22 14.64 6.01
CA ARG A 79 -0.43 15.92 5.73
C ARG A 79 -1.47 16.20 6.81
N SER A 80 -1.55 17.46 7.20
CA SER A 80 -2.53 17.95 8.18
C SER A 80 -3.63 18.78 7.49
N ARG A 81 -4.84 18.76 8.05
CA ARG A 81 -5.97 19.66 7.74
C ARG A 81 -6.62 19.60 6.35
N GLY A 82 -6.66 18.49 5.62
CA GLY A 82 -7.56 18.39 4.44
C GLY A 82 -7.39 19.43 3.29
N ILE A 83 -6.44 20.37 3.36
CA ILE A 83 -6.19 21.42 2.36
C ILE A 83 -5.22 20.92 1.28
N GLY A 84 -5.67 20.89 0.01
CA GLY A 84 -4.86 20.53 -1.16
C GLY A 84 -4.89 19.05 -1.58
N TYR A 85 -5.86 18.28 -1.09
CA TYR A 85 -5.93 16.82 -1.26
C TYR A 85 -6.57 16.39 -2.58
N PRO A 86 -6.37 15.12 -3.00
CA PRO A 86 -7.16 14.57 -4.10
C PRO A 86 -8.67 14.71 -3.84
N PRO A 87 -9.48 14.96 -4.89
CA PRO A 87 -10.92 15.18 -4.76
C PRO A 87 -11.58 13.95 -4.12
N GLY A 88 -12.23 14.13 -2.97
CA GLY A 88 -12.99 13.08 -2.29
C GLY A 88 -12.72 12.92 -0.79
N ILE A 89 -11.67 13.54 -0.24
CA ILE A 89 -11.39 13.51 1.21
C ILE A 89 -12.22 14.59 1.93
N PRO A 90 -12.99 14.25 2.97
CA PRO A 90 -13.75 15.23 3.75
C PRO A 90 -12.86 16.28 4.45
N ARG A 91 -13.35 17.52 4.58
CA ARG A 91 -12.58 18.64 5.14
C ARG A 91 -12.36 18.54 6.66
N ASP A 92 -13.18 17.76 7.33
CA ASP A 92 -13.10 17.44 8.76
C ASP A 92 -11.98 16.43 9.09
N VAL A 93 -11.35 15.83 8.08
CA VAL A 93 -10.19 14.97 8.27
C VAL A 93 -8.99 15.78 8.74
N THR A 94 -8.52 15.46 9.94
CA THR A 94 -7.45 16.18 10.64
C THR A 94 -6.06 15.80 10.15
N LYS A 95 -5.86 14.52 9.82
CA LYS A 95 -4.59 13.98 9.29
C LYS A 95 -4.82 12.94 8.21
N VAL A 96 -3.90 12.91 7.26
CA VAL A 96 -3.87 11.94 6.17
C VAL A 96 -2.44 11.49 5.96
N VAL A 97 -2.26 10.19 5.78
CA VAL A 97 -1.00 9.61 5.31
C VAL A 97 -1.15 9.31 3.83
N GLU A 98 -0.36 9.97 3.00
CA GLU A 98 -0.24 9.64 1.59
C GLU A 98 0.82 8.54 1.43
N LEU A 99 0.50 7.54 0.62
CA LEU A 99 1.38 6.43 0.28
C LEU A 99 1.70 6.54 -1.21
N ASP A 100 2.98 6.48 -1.56
CA ASP A 100 3.43 6.57 -2.95
C ASP A 100 4.59 5.60 -3.18
N ILE A 101 4.48 4.72 -4.18
CA ILE A 101 5.62 3.89 -4.58
C ILE A 101 6.45 4.66 -5.61
N THR A 102 7.65 5.07 -5.20
CA THR A 102 8.57 5.90 -6.01
C THR A 102 9.40 5.05 -6.97
N ARG A 103 9.71 3.81 -6.58
CA ARG A 103 10.50 2.84 -7.34
C ARG A 103 10.07 1.42 -6.97
N TRP A 104 10.28 0.48 -7.87
CA TRP A 104 10.07 -0.94 -7.62
C TRP A 104 11.08 -1.78 -8.40
N GLU A 105 11.30 -3.01 -7.94
CA GLU A 105 12.19 -4.01 -8.53
C GLU A 105 11.47 -5.36 -8.48
N LEU A 106 11.69 -6.21 -9.50
CA LEU A 106 11.09 -7.53 -9.57
C LEU A 106 12.16 -8.57 -9.85
N HIS A 107 12.63 -9.23 -8.79
CA HIS A 107 13.61 -10.29 -8.96
C HIS A 107 12.94 -11.60 -9.39
N GLY A 108 13.69 -12.45 -10.08
CA GLY A 108 13.27 -13.81 -10.44
C GLY A 108 12.69 -13.95 -11.84
N LEU A 109 12.45 -12.83 -12.52
CA LEU A 109 11.94 -12.79 -13.89
C LEU A 109 12.89 -12.05 -14.84
N ASP A 110 14.09 -11.71 -14.39
CA ASP A 110 15.06 -10.86 -15.09
C ASP A 110 15.45 -11.42 -16.48
N ASN A 111 15.42 -12.75 -16.64
CA ASN A 111 15.74 -13.44 -17.90
C ASN A 111 14.53 -13.60 -18.85
N ILE A 112 13.32 -13.28 -18.39
CA ILE A 112 12.05 -13.55 -19.10
C ILE A 112 11.33 -12.24 -19.46
N LEU A 113 11.37 -11.26 -18.56
CA LEU A 113 10.76 -9.94 -18.71
C LEU A 113 11.87 -8.88 -18.68
N LYS A 114 11.93 -8.03 -19.71
CA LYS A 114 12.68 -6.77 -19.58
C LYS A 114 11.88 -5.83 -18.69
N LEU A 115 12.38 -5.60 -17.47
CA LEU A 115 11.78 -4.69 -16.48
C LEU A 115 11.54 -3.27 -17.01
N SER A 116 12.34 -2.82 -17.99
CA SER A 116 12.16 -1.52 -18.67
C SER A 116 10.82 -1.38 -19.41
N GLU A 117 10.14 -2.48 -19.68
CA GLU A 117 8.85 -2.52 -20.37
C GLU A 117 7.67 -2.52 -19.40
N PHE A 118 7.91 -2.49 -18.08
CA PHE A 118 6.90 -2.48 -17.04
C PHE A 118 6.98 -1.20 -16.19
N SER A 119 5.86 -0.52 -16.01
CA SER A 119 5.71 0.53 -15.02
C SER A 119 4.69 0.13 -13.97
N LEU A 120 5.01 0.42 -12.71
CA LEU A 120 4.11 0.27 -11.59
C LEU A 120 4.00 1.63 -10.89
N CYS A 121 2.78 2.16 -10.85
CA CYS A 121 2.45 3.35 -10.10
C CYS A 121 1.42 2.98 -9.03
N VAL A 122 1.75 3.21 -7.77
CA VAL A 122 0.83 3.00 -6.66
C VAL A 122 0.74 4.28 -5.86
N LYS A 123 -0.49 4.77 -5.69
CA LYS A 123 -0.80 5.92 -4.85
C LYS A 123 -1.92 5.55 -3.90
N GLY A 124 -1.82 5.96 -2.66
CA GLY A 124 -2.85 5.70 -1.68
C GLY A 124 -2.96 6.80 -0.63
N SER A 125 -4.04 6.75 0.12
CA SER A 125 -4.30 7.62 1.25
C SER A 125 -4.92 6.82 2.38
N LEU A 126 -4.44 7.07 3.59
CA LEU A 126 -4.96 6.51 4.84
C LEU A 126 -5.37 7.65 5.76
N TYR A 127 -6.59 7.62 6.27
CA TYR A 127 -7.07 8.67 7.18
C TYR A 127 -8.20 8.19 8.10
N PRO A 128 -8.29 8.71 9.32
CA PRO A 128 -9.46 8.53 10.17
C PRO A 128 -10.60 9.46 9.69
N GLU A 129 -11.76 8.88 9.39
CA GLU A 129 -13.01 9.59 9.15
C GLU A 129 -13.90 9.48 10.40
N ARG A 130 -14.24 10.61 11.01
CA ARG A 130 -14.97 10.67 12.29
C ARG A 130 -16.38 11.18 12.05
N ARG A 131 -17.37 10.29 11.93
CA ARG A 131 -18.78 10.66 11.73
C ARG A 131 -19.59 10.40 12.99
N GLY A 132 -19.75 11.44 13.81
CA GLY A 132 -20.54 11.37 15.04
C GLY A 132 -19.98 10.32 16.01
N ALA A 133 -20.80 9.34 16.40
CA ALA A 133 -20.42 8.28 17.33
C ALA A 133 -19.57 7.14 16.71
N ARG A 134 -19.30 7.17 15.40
CA ARG A 134 -18.55 6.12 14.70
C ARG A 134 -17.36 6.73 13.95
N SER A 135 -16.16 6.31 14.34
CA SER A 135 -14.93 6.57 13.57
C SER A 135 -14.61 5.36 12.69
N GLN A 136 -14.18 5.63 11.46
CA GLN A 136 -13.71 4.62 10.51
C GLN A 136 -12.31 4.98 10.03
N LEU A 137 -11.44 4.00 9.93
CA LEU A 137 -10.19 4.13 9.21
C LEU A 137 -10.48 3.88 7.73
N LYS A 138 -10.23 4.89 6.90
CA LYS A 138 -10.34 4.80 5.44
C LYS A 138 -8.96 4.54 4.86
N PHE A 139 -8.86 3.50 4.03
CA PHE A 139 -7.68 3.25 3.20
C PHE A 139 -8.11 3.18 1.74
N GLN A 140 -7.52 4.05 0.93
CA GLN A 140 -7.73 4.11 -0.50
C GLN A 140 -6.40 3.88 -1.20
N LEU A 141 -6.40 3.05 -2.25
CA LEU A 141 -5.23 2.71 -3.03
C LEU A 141 -5.63 2.66 -4.51
N GLN A 142 -4.87 3.35 -5.34
CA GLN A 142 -4.91 3.23 -6.80
C GLN A 142 -3.57 2.66 -7.25
N MET A 143 -3.65 1.55 -7.98
CA MET A 143 -2.52 0.88 -8.60
C MET A 143 -2.71 0.92 -10.12
N ASN A 144 -1.70 1.37 -10.84
CA ASN A 144 -1.66 1.31 -12.28
C ASN A 144 -0.40 0.54 -12.68
N ILE A 145 -0.58 -0.52 -13.46
CA ILE A 145 0.51 -1.24 -14.11
C ILE A 145 0.41 -1.00 -15.60
N SER A 146 1.47 -0.53 -16.25
CA SER A 146 1.57 -0.58 -17.70
C SER A 146 2.67 -1.53 -18.11
N SER A 147 2.42 -2.31 -19.16
CA SER A 147 3.40 -3.27 -19.67
C SER A 147 3.36 -3.37 -21.19
N VAL A 148 4.55 -3.49 -21.79
CA VAL A 148 4.70 -4.14 -23.08
C VAL A 148 5.00 -5.61 -22.80
N LEU A 149 4.08 -6.51 -23.20
CA LEU A 149 4.27 -7.94 -23.02
C LEU A 149 5.48 -8.41 -23.84
N PRO A 150 6.40 -9.21 -23.26
CA PRO A 150 7.49 -9.77 -24.03
C PRO A 150 6.99 -10.62 -25.20
N PRO A 151 7.75 -10.69 -26.31
CA PRO A 151 7.39 -11.50 -27.48
C PRO A 151 7.11 -12.97 -27.16
N VAL A 152 7.76 -13.56 -26.15
CA VAL A 152 7.50 -14.95 -25.73
C VAL A 152 6.06 -15.15 -25.25
N LEU A 153 5.45 -14.13 -24.63
CA LEU A 153 4.06 -14.20 -24.20
C LEU A 153 3.08 -13.86 -25.34
N SER A 154 3.54 -13.43 -26.51
CA SER A 154 2.66 -13.14 -27.66
C SER A 154 1.95 -14.37 -28.23
N LEU A 155 2.50 -15.57 -27.98
CA LEU A 155 1.90 -16.85 -28.37
C LEU A 155 0.75 -17.29 -27.44
N VAL A 156 0.63 -16.65 -26.28
CA VAL A 156 -0.47 -16.91 -25.35
C VAL A 156 -1.71 -16.15 -25.84
N PRO A 157 -2.90 -16.78 -25.86
CA PRO A 157 -4.15 -16.08 -26.16
C PRO A 157 -4.32 -14.81 -25.31
N GLU A 158 -4.87 -13.75 -25.90
CA GLU A 158 -4.94 -12.42 -25.27
C GLU A 158 -5.81 -12.41 -24.01
N ASP A 159 -6.89 -13.18 -24.00
CA ASP A 159 -7.76 -13.44 -22.87
C ASP A 159 -7.02 -14.08 -21.68
N VAL A 160 -6.14 -15.04 -21.96
CA VAL A 160 -5.32 -15.70 -20.92
C VAL A 160 -4.26 -14.74 -20.38
N ARG A 161 -3.61 -13.94 -21.25
CA ARG A 161 -2.64 -12.92 -20.82
C ARG A 161 -3.28 -11.89 -19.89
N PHE A 162 -4.47 -11.40 -20.26
CA PHE A 162 -5.23 -10.43 -19.49
C PHE A 162 -5.55 -10.97 -18.10
N ALA A 163 -6.07 -12.21 -18.04
CA ALA A 163 -6.45 -12.86 -16.78
C ALA A 163 -5.25 -13.04 -15.82
N VAL A 164 -4.06 -13.35 -16.35
CA VAL A 164 -2.84 -13.49 -15.54
C VAL A 164 -2.41 -12.15 -14.95
N VAL A 165 -2.34 -11.08 -15.76
CA VAL A 165 -1.96 -9.74 -15.29
C VAL A 165 -2.95 -9.21 -14.26
N GLU A 166 -4.25 -9.41 -14.48
CA GLU A 166 -5.31 -9.05 -13.54
C GLU A 166 -5.18 -9.82 -12.22
N SER A 167 -4.88 -11.13 -12.28
CA SER A 167 -4.68 -11.96 -11.09
C SER A 167 -3.47 -11.50 -10.26
N VAL A 168 -2.36 -11.16 -10.90
CA VAL A 168 -1.16 -10.62 -10.24
C VAL A 168 -1.46 -9.27 -9.56
N LEU A 169 -2.15 -8.38 -10.28
CA LEU A 169 -2.63 -7.11 -9.74
C LEU A 169 -3.49 -7.31 -8.51
N LYS A 170 -4.49 -8.19 -8.61
CA LYS A 170 -5.41 -8.49 -7.51
C LYS A 170 -4.68 -9.08 -6.30
N ALA A 171 -3.72 -9.99 -6.51
CA ALA A 171 -2.94 -10.58 -5.43
C ALA A 171 -2.07 -9.56 -4.69
N LEU A 172 -1.37 -8.68 -5.44
CA LEU A 172 -0.58 -7.58 -4.85
C LEU A 172 -1.46 -6.64 -4.01
N VAL A 173 -2.59 -6.28 -4.59
CA VAL A 173 -3.60 -5.44 -3.96
C VAL A 173 -4.14 -6.05 -2.66
N GLU A 174 -4.47 -7.34 -2.68
CA GLU A 174 -5.07 -8.05 -1.56
C GLU A 174 -4.05 -8.23 -0.42
N ASP A 175 -2.80 -8.54 -0.74
CA ASP A 175 -1.68 -8.57 0.23
C ASP A 175 -1.49 -7.21 0.91
N MET A 176 -1.54 -6.10 0.15
CA MET A 176 -1.45 -4.74 0.72
C MET A 176 -2.66 -4.39 1.60
N LYS A 177 -3.88 -4.72 1.16
CA LYS A 177 -5.11 -4.48 1.93
C LYS A 177 -5.07 -5.20 3.27
N ASN A 178 -4.68 -6.48 3.26
CA ASN A 178 -4.63 -7.31 4.47
C ASN A 178 -3.60 -6.77 5.48
N LYS A 179 -2.44 -6.34 4.99
CA LYS A 179 -1.38 -5.70 5.80
C LYS A 179 -1.85 -4.40 6.45
N VAL A 180 -2.54 -3.53 5.71
CA VAL A 180 -3.02 -2.24 6.26
C VAL A 180 -4.16 -2.45 7.25
N ASN A 181 -5.18 -3.25 6.91
CA ASN A 181 -6.37 -3.36 7.76
C ASN A 181 -6.12 -4.15 9.05
N GLY A 182 -5.35 -5.24 8.99
CA GLY A 182 -5.13 -6.10 10.14
C GLY A 182 -4.02 -5.56 11.04
N SER A 183 -2.85 -5.30 10.47
CA SER A 183 -1.65 -5.05 11.27
C SER A 183 -1.57 -3.64 11.84
N LEU A 184 -2.08 -2.63 11.12
CA LEU A 184 -2.11 -1.25 11.62
C LEU A 184 -3.07 -1.07 12.80
N LEU A 185 -4.29 -1.60 12.70
CA LEU A 185 -5.28 -1.49 13.77
C LEU A 185 -4.88 -2.27 15.02
N ALA A 186 -4.24 -3.44 14.84
CA ALA A 186 -3.70 -4.20 15.95
C ALA A 186 -2.61 -3.42 16.70
N ASP A 187 -1.66 -2.82 15.97
CA ASP A 187 -0.59 -2.03 16.58
C ASP A 187 -1.10 -0.73 17.23
N TYR A 188 -2.11 -0.07 16.66
CA TYR A 188 -2.81 1.02 17.34
C TYR A 188 -3.44 0.56 18.66
N GLY A 189 -3.99 -0.66 18.71
CA GLY A 189 -4.47 -1.29 19.94
C GLY A 189 -3.39 -1.38 21.02
N GLU A 190 -2.17 -1.76 20.64
CA GLU A 190 -1.02 -1.79 21.56
C GLU A 190 -0.56 -0.39 21.97
N PHE A 191 -0.52 0.56 21.03
CA PHE A 191 -0.19 1.96 21.31
C PHE A 191 -1.10 2.56 22.38
N LYS A 192 -2.41 2.29 22.31
CA LYS A 192 -3.36 2.72 23.36
C LYS A 192 -3.00 2.15 24.73
N LYS A 193 -2.66 0.85 24.81
CA LYS A 193 -2.28 0.21 26.07
C LYS A 193 -1.00 0.82 26.66
N GLU A 194 -0.01 1.13 25.82
CA GLU A 194 1.23 1.78 26.24
C GLU A 194 0.98 3.19 26.81
N LYS A 195 0.15 3.99 26.11
CA LYS A 195 -0.22 5.34 26.57
C LYS A 195 -1.00 5.34 27.88
N LEU A 196 -1.87 4.35 28.09
CA LEU A 196 -2.58 4.17 29.35
C LEU A 196 -1.63 3.80 30.49
N LYS A 197 -0.66 2.89 30.25
CA LYS A 197 0.33 2.49 31.26
C LYS A 197 1.30 3.59 31.64
N ALA A 198 1.68 4.46 30.70
CA ALA A 198 2.58 5.58 30.96
C ALA A 198 1.97 6.70 31.83
N LYS A 199 0.66 6.64 32.10
CA LYS A 199 -0.06 7.58 32.98
C LYS A 199 -0.32 7.03 34.39
N VAL A 200 -0.03 5.75 34.63
CA VAL A 200 -0.12 5.08 35.94
C VAL A 200 1.26 5.09 36.60
#